data_AF-A0A353QTR6-F1
#
_entry.id   AF-A0A353QTR6-F1
#
_cell.length_a   1.000
_cell.length_b   1.000
_cell.length_c   1.000
_cell.angle_alpha   90.00
_cell.angle_beta   90.00
_cell.angle_gamma   90.00
#
_symmetry.space_group_name_H-M   'P 1'
#
loop_
_entity.id
_entity.type
_entity.pdbx_description
1 polymer ?
#
loop_
_entity_poly.entity_id
_entity_poly.type
_entity_poly.pdbx_seq_one_letter_code
_entity_poly.pdbx_strand_id
1 'polypeptide(L)' 'MQMFICKKCQTIDNYGLVFNPNYKGAGIFTKSLNEHDEIVFNVDGYEFIPDLGFMNAHAVCQYCGEIKCWEYHFPKFH' A
#
# COMPACT_ATOMS: atom_id res chain seq x y z
N MET A 1 9.17 7.57 -5.07
CA MET A 1 8.75 8.61 -4.11
C MET A 1 8.02 7.94 -2.95
N GLN A 2 8.17 8.42 -1.70
CA GLN A 2 7.49 7.77 -0.58
C GLN A 2 6.06 8.30 -0.41
N MET A 3 5.02 7.47 -0.60
CA MET A 3 3.65 7.98 -0.80
C MET A 3 2.70 7.77 0.36
N PHE A 4 2.85 6.74 1.18
CA PHE A 4 1.89 6.44 2.25
C PHE A 4 2.56 6.33 3.61
N ILE A 5 2.01 7.04 4.59
CA ILE A 5 2.42 6.96 5.99
C ILE A 5 1.34 6.32 6.84
N CYS A 6 1.74 5.40 7.72
CA CYS A 6 0.85 4.87 8.73
C CYS A 6 0.60 5.94 9.81
N LYS A 7 -0.64 6.35 10.00
CA LYS A 7 -1.04 7.33 11.02
C LYS A 7 -0.62 6.94 12.43
N LYS A 8 -0.57 5.63 12.72
CA LYS A 8 -0.31 5.10 14.07
C LYS A 8 1.17 5.13 14.45
N CYS A 9 2.02 4.52 13.62
CA CYS A 9 3.44 4.34 13.93
C CYS A 9 4.36 5.23 13.08
N GLN A 10 3.79 6.08 12.22
CA GLN A 10 4.52 7.03 11.36
C GLN A 10 5.54 6.35 10.43
N THR A 11 5.40 5.04 10.22
CA THR A 11 6.23 4.30 9.27
C THR A 11 5.73 4.53 7.85
N ILE A 12 6.67 4.75 6.94
CA ILE A 12 6.39 5.11 5.56
C ILE A 12 6.58 3.90 4.65
N ASP A 13 5.63 3.69 3.74
CA ASP A 13 5.59 2.65 2.70
C ASP A 13 5.84 1.20 3.12
N ASN A 14 5.64 0.90 4.42
CA ASN A 14 5.76 -0.44 4.97
C ASN A 14 4.38 -1.09 5.17
N TYR A 15 3.80 -1.55 4.07
CA TYR A 15 2.49 -2.19 4.02
C TYR A 15 2.51 -3.56 3.34
N GLY A 16 1.56 -4.39 3.76
CA GLY A 16 1.09 -5.57 3.04
C GLY A 16 -0.40 -5.41 2.71
N LEU A 17 -0.98 -6.40 2.05
CA LEU A 17 -2.40 -6.43 1.73
C LEU A 17 -3.14 -7.51 2.52
N VAL A 18 -4.35 -7.18 2.93
CA VAL A 18 -5.31 -8.14 3.47
C VAL A 18 -6.24 -8.56 2.34
N PHE A 19 -6.22 -9.85 2.03
CA PHE A 19 -7.11 -10.43 1.04
C PHE A 19 -8.44 -10.84 1.67
N ASN A 20 -9.53 -10.71 0.90
CA ASN A 20 -10.81 -11.25 1.30
C ASN A 20 -10.68 -12.78 1.42
N PRO A 21 -11.26 -13.43 2.45
CA PRO A 21 -11.26 -14.89 2.56
C PRO A 21 -11.83 -15.62 1.34
N ASN A 22 -12.71 -14.96 0.57
CA ASN A 22 -13.30 -15.48 -0.67
C ASN A 22 -12.49 -15.13 -1.93
N TYR A 23 -11.31 -14.51 -1.79
CA TYR A 23 -10.44 -14.23 -2.92
C TYR A 23 -9.95 -15.54 -3.54
N LYS A 24 -10.16 -15.69 -4.85
CA LYS A 24 -9.88 -16.94 -5.59
C LYS A 24 -8.53 -16.94 -6.31
N GLY A 25 -7.81 -15.83 -6.28
CA GLY A 25 -6.46 -15.74 -6.84
C GLY A 25 -5.41 -16.39 -5.94
N ALA A 26 -4.16 -16.43 -6.42
CA ALA A 26 -3.02 -16.96 -5.66
C ALA A 26 -2.63 -16.07 -4.47
N GLY A 27 -3.07 -14.81 -4.46
CA GLY A 27 -2.79 -13.86 -3.38
C GLY A 27 -1.33 -13.40 -3.40
N ILE A 28 -0.67 -13.47 -4.55
CA ILE A 28 0.70 -13.01 -4.73
C ILE A 28 0.65 -11.51 -4.88
N PHE A 29 1.19 -10.81 -3.87
CA PHE A 29 1.33 -9.37 -3.86
C PHE A 29 2.79 -8.98 -4.01
N THR A 30 3.10 -8.13 -4.99
CA THR A 30 4.39 -7.46 -5.10
C THR A 30 4.18 -5.96 -5.30
N LYS A 31 5.22 -5.19 -4.99
CA LYS A 31 5.25 -3.74 -5.19
C LYS A 31 6.54 -3.34 -5.89
N SER A 32 6.45 -2.39 -6.79
CA SER A 32 7.56 -1.82 -7.54
C SER A 32 7.39 -0.30 -7.68
N LEU A 33 8.39 0.36 -8.25
CA LEU A 33 8.29 1.74 -8.70
C LEU A 33 8.30 1.73 -10.24
N ASN A 34 7.45 2.55 -10.86
CA ASN A 34 7.50 2.76 -12.31
C ASN A 34 8.51 3.86 -12.70
N GLU A 35 8.60 4.15 -14.00
CA GLU A 35 9.48 5.18 -14.57
C GLU A 35 9.17 6.62 -14.07
N HIS A 36 8.00 6.83 -13.47
CA HIS A 36 7.56 8.11 -12.90
C HIS A 36 7.71 8.17 -11.37
N ASP A 37 8.44 7.23 -10.76
CA ASP A 37 8.62 7.13 -9.30
C ASP A 37 7.32 6.88 -8.51
N GLU A 38 6.26 6.40 -9.19
CA GLU A 38 4.98 6.04 -8.58
C GLU A 38 5.02 4.59 -8.10
N ILE A 39 4.33 4.32 -6.99
CA ILE A 39 4.22 2.96 -6.45
C ILE A 39 3.21 2.19 -7.30
N VAL A 40 3.64 1.04 -7.82
CA VAL A 40 2.78 0.11 -8.55
C VAL A 40 2.58 -1.14 -7.70
N PHE A 41 1.32 -1.51 -7.50
CA PHE A 41 0.93 -2.77 -6.89
C PHE A 41 0.65 -3.77 -7.98
N ASN A 42 1.20 -4.98 -7.82
CA ASN A 42 0.85 -6.13 -8.62
C ASN A 42 0.17 -7.16 -7.72
N VAL A 43 -1.06 -7.53 -8.08
CA VAL A 43 -1.82 -8.59 -7.41
C VAL A 43 -2.19 -9.62 -8.45
N ASP A 44 -1.57 -10.80 -8.36
CA ASP A 44 -1.78 -11.92 -9.30
C ASP A 44 -1.66 -11.51 -10.78
N GLY A 45 -0.72 -10.62 -11.10
CA GLY A 45 -0.46 -10.14 -12.46
C GLY A 45 -1.27 -8.91 -12.87
N TYR A 46 -2.19 -8.42 -12.03
CA TYR A 46 -2.88 -7.16 -12.28
C TYR A 46 -2.14 -5.98 -11.64
N GLU A 47 -1.74 -5.02 -12.46
CA GLU A 47 -0.96 -3.86 -12.05
C GLU A 47 -1.80 -2.58 -11.97
N PHE A 48 -1.66 -1.85 -10.87
CA PHE A 48 -2.33 -0.57 -10.68
C PHE A 48 -1.57 0.30 -9.68
N ILE A 49 -1.81 1.62 -9.76
CA ILE A 49 -1.32 2.58 -8.77
C ILE A 49 -2.39 2.66 -7.66
N PRO A 50 -2.08 2.30 -6.41
CA PRO A 50 -3.05 2.37 -5.33
C PRO A 50 -3.34 3.83 -4.96
N ASP A 51 -4.61 4.12 -4.67
CA ASP A 51 -5.02 5.39 -4.08
C ASP A 51 -5.25 5.26 -2.57
N LEU A 52 -5.54 6.39 -1.90
CA LEU A 52 -5.77 6.40 -0.46
C LEU A 52 -7.00 5.57 -0.04
N GLY A 53 -8.01 5.45 -0.91
CA GLY A 53 -9.20 4.65 -0.66
C GLY A 53 -8.88 3.17 -0.62
N PHE A 54 -8.11 2.68 -1.60
CA PHE A 54 -7.61 1.31 -1.66
C PHE A 54 -6.76 0.99 -0.43
N MET A 55 -5.80 1.86 -0.10
CA MET A 55 -4.93 1.67 1.07
C MET A 55 -5.76 1.57 2.36
N ASN A 56 -6.75 2.44 2.53
CA ASN A 56 -7.60 2.40 3.71
C ASN A 56 -8.67 1.30 3.69
N ALA A 57 -8.84 0.59 2.59
CA ALA A 57 -9.72 -0.57 2.52
C ALA A 57 -8.99 -1.89 2.73
N HIS A 58 -7.75 -2.00 2.22
CA HIS A 58 -7.08 -3.29 2.03
C HIS A 58 -5.66 -3.37 2.58
N ALA A 59 -4.99 -2.26 2.86
CA ALA A 59 -3.60 -2.28 3.30
C ALA A 59 -3.46 -2.39 4.83
N VAL A 60 -2.50 -3.20 5.26
CA VAL A 60 -2.09 -3.39 6.65
C VAL A 60 -0.66 -2.92 6.85
N CYS A 61 -0.38 -2.20 7.94
CA CYS A 61 0.97 -1.79 8.27
C CYS A 61 1.78 -3.01 8.73
N GLN A 62 2.89 -3.33 8.06
CA GLN A 62 3.71 -4.49 8.43
C GLN A 62 4.52 -4.26 9.71
N TYR A 63 4.63 -3.01 10.19
CA TYR A 63 5.32 -2.69 11.43
C TYR A 63 4.42 -2.82 12.66
N CYS A 64 3.24 -2.17 12.66
CA CYS A 64 2.34 -2.14 13.83
C CYS A 64 1.08 -2.98 13.68
N GLY A 65 0.80 -3.55 12.50
CA GLY A 65 -0.37 -4.40 12.26
C GLY A 65 -1.69 -3.65 12.06
N GLU A 66 -1.69 -2.31 12.14
CA GLU A 66 -2.91 -1.51 11.96
C GLU A 66 -3.41 -1.56 10.51
N ILE A 67 -4.73 -1.58 10.37
CA ILE A 67 -5.45 -1.64 9.09
C ILE A 67 -6.23 -0.33 8.95
N LYS A 68 -6.42 0.16 7.72
CA LYS A 68 -7.26 1.34 7.45
C LYS A 68 -6.76 2.65 8.09
N CYS A 69 -5.44 2.81 8.19
CA CYS A 69 -4.82 3.94 8.91
C CYS A 69 -3.74 4.65 8.09
N TRP A 70 -4.00 4.91 6.81
CA TRP A 70 -3.04 5.49 5.87
C TRP A 70 -3.38 6.94 5.52
N GLU A 71 -2.33 7.74 5.33
CA GLU A 71 -2.37 9.10 4.79
C GLU A 71 -1.30 9.26 3.71
N TYR A 72 -1.46 10.25 2.84
CA TYR A 72 -0.39 10.60 1.90
C TYR A 72 0.81 11.20 2.62
N HIS A 73 2.00 10.76 2.26
CA HIS A 73 3.25 11.36 2.64
C HIS A 73 3.83 12.11 1.44
N PHE A 74 4.19 13.37 1.62
CA PHE A 74 4.81 14.18 0.58
C PHE A 74 6.15 14.74 1.06
N PRO A 75 7.27 14.00 0.89
CA PRO A 75 8.56 14.39 1.45
C PRO A 75 9.14 15.70 0.87
N LYS A 76 8.62 16.18 -0.26
CA LYS A 76 9.14 17.38 -0.96
C LYS A 76 8.41 18.70 -0.62
N PHE A 77 7.40 18.68 0.27
CA PHE A 77 6.64 19.89 0.65
C PHE A 77 6.79 20.28 2.13
N HIS A 78 7.88 19.85 2.79
CA HIS A 78 8.24 20.28 4.14
C HIS A 78 9.29 21.39 4.12
#